data_AF-A0A4Q2ZGC8-F1
#
_entry.id   AF-A0A4Q2ZGC8-F1
#
_cell.length_a   1.000
_cell.length_b   1.000
_cell.length_c   1.000
_cell.angle_alpha   90.00
_cell.angle_beta   90.00
_cell.angle_gamma   90.00
#
_symmetry.space_group_name_H-M   'P 1'
#
loop_
_entity.id
_entity.type
_entity.pdbx_description
1 polymer ?
#
loop_
_entity_poly.entity_id
_entity_poly.type
_entity_poly.pdbx_seq_one_letter_code
_entity_poly.pdbx_strand_id
1 'polypeptide(L)'
;MKNPNNTRVEDSIHGHPVLPHDLWLAARKELLEKERRLTHHMDEVNAARRALPWEKITKDYTFEGPFGKLKLADLFGEKRQLIVYHFMYAPGWEEG
;
A
#
# COMPACT_ATOMS: atom_id res chain seq x y z
N MET A 1 39.41 14.78 11.50
CA MET A 1 38.53 14.67 10.32
C MET A 1 37.20 14.11 10.81
N LYS A 2 36.10 14.88 10.78
CA LYS A 2 34.77 14.43 11.21
C LYS A 2 34.03 13.85 9.99
N ASN A 3 33.48 12.65 10.12
CA ASN A 3 32.78 11.94 9.05
C ASN A 3 31.49 12.70 8.67
N PRO A 4 31.28 13.08 7.40
CA PRO A 4 30.14 13.91 6.97
C PRO A 4 28.78 13.17 6.93
N ASN A 5 28.75 11.86 7.17
CA ASN A 5 27.51 11.05 7.10
C ASN A 5 26.74 10.94 8.43
N ASN A 6 27.24 11.47 9.55
CA ASN A 6 26.54 11.38 10.85
C ASN A 6 25.55 12.53 11.10
N THR A 7 25.62 13.61 10.32
CA THR A 7 24.89 14.86 10.63
C THR A 7 23.39 14.80 10.31
N ARG A 8 22.89 13.82 9.55
CA ARG A 8 21.48 13.80 9.08
C ARG A 8 20.49 13.11 10.03
N VAL A 9 20.97 12.37 11.03
CA VAL A 9 20.11 11.63 11.97
C VAL A 9 19.90 12.40 13.28
N GLU A 10 20.84 13.27 13.65
CA GLU A 10 20.79 14.01 14.92
C GLU A 10 19.67 15.08 14.88
N ASP A 11 19.48 15.79 13.77
CA ASP A 11 18.50 16.90 13.68
C ASP A 11 17.02 16.50 13.81
N SER A 12 16.65 15.22 13.60
CA SER A 12 15.25 14.79 13.65
C SER A 12 14.77 14.32 15.03
N ILE A 13 15.65 14.13 16.00
CA ILE A 13 15.31 13.55 17.31
C ILE A 13 15.08 14.63 18.38
N HIS A 14 15.55 15.86 18.16
CA HIS A 14 15.60 16.92 19.18
C HIS A 14 14.25 17.53 19.61
N GLY A 15 13.11 17.09 19.05
CA GLY A 15 11.77 17.60 19.39
C GLY A 15 10.84 16.63 20.11
N HIS A 16 11.25 15.37 20.32
CA HIS A 16 10.38 14.36 20.93
C HIS A 16 10.65 14.21 22.44
N PRO A 17 9.62 14.29 23.29
CA PRO A 17 9.81 14.14 24.73
C PRO A 17 10.22 12.72 25.08
N VAL A 18 11.31 12.57 25.83
CA VAL A 18 11.74 11.29 26.42
C VAL A 18 11.06 11.16 27.78
N LEU A 19 10.10 10.25 27.89
CA LEU A 19 9.27 10.08 29.08
C LEU A 19 9.67 8.84 29.89
N PRO A 20 9.50 8.85 31.23
CA PRO A 20 9.52 7.65 32.06
C PRO A 20 8.55 6.58 31.56
N HIS A 21 8.86 5.31 31.88
CA HIS A 21 8.12 4.15 31.36
C HIS A 21 6.60 4.22 31.58
N ASP A 22 6.15 4.63 32.76
CA ASP A 22 4.71 4.65 33.09
C ASP A 22 3.94 5.67 32.26
N LEU A 23 4.53 6.85 32.02
CA LEU A 23 3.94 7.89 31.17
C LEU A 23 3.95 7.47 29.70
N TRP A 24 5.01 6.81 29.25
CA TRP A 24 5.06 6.22 27.92
C TRP A 24 3.98 5.12 27.75
N LEU A 25 3.79 4.26 28.76
CA LEU A 25 2.80 3.19 28.72
C LEU A 25 1.37 3.74 28.65
N ALA A 26 1.07 4.81 29.39
CA ALA A 26 -0.20 5.51 29.30
C ALA A 26 -0.45 6.03 27.88
N ALA A 27 0.51 6.77 27.32
CA ALA A 27 0.41 7.28 25.95
C ALA A 27 0.28 6.15 24.90
N ARG A 28 0.99 5.03 25.09
CA ARG A 28 0.91 3.87 24.19
C ARG A 28 -0.46 3.20 24.23
N LYS A 29 -1.09 3.09 25.41
CA LYS A 29 -2.46 2.55 25.53
C LYS A 29 -3.49 3.44 24.83
N GLU A 30 -3.36 4.75 24.94
CA GLU A 30 -4.23 5.69 24.21
C GLU A 30 -4.09 5.54 22.69
N LEU A 31 -2.85 5.39 22.19
CA LEU A 31 -2.60 5.13 20.78
C LEU A 31 -3.15 3.76 20.35
N LEU A 32 -2.99 2.72 21.16
CA LEU A 32 -3.48 1.38 20.87
C LEU A 32 -5.00 1.35 20.63
N GLU A 33 -5.78 2.12 21.39
CA GLU A 33 -7.23 2.23 21.16
C GLU A 33 -7.56 2.91 19.83
N LYS A 34 -6.76 3.89 19.39
CA LYS A 34 -6.90 4.51 18.06
C LYS A 34 -6.55 3.51 16.96
N GLU A 35 -5.46 2.77 17.11
CA GLU A 35 -5.02 1.73 16.18
C GLU A 35 -6.09 0.63 16.05
N ARG A 36 -6.67 0.16 17.17
CA ARG A 36 -7.74 -0.85 17.15
C ARG A 36 -8.96 -0.39 16.36
N ARG A 37 -9.38 0.87 16.54
CA ARG A 37 -10.50 1.44 15.77
C ARG A 37 -10.18 1.51 14.28
N LEU A 38 -8.95 1.88 13.93
CA LEU A 38 -8.52 1.89 12.53
C LEU A 38 -8.59 0.49 11.92
N THR A 39 -8.15 -0.56 12.64
CA THR A 39 -8.27 -1.95 12.18
C THR A 39 -9.71 -2.33 11.88
N HIS A 40 -10.64 -2.11 12.81
CA HIS A 40 -12.05 -2.43 12.58
C HIS A 40 -12.64 -1.64 11.40
N HIS A 41 -12.30 -0.36 11.28
CA HIS A 41 -12.78 0.45 10.16
C HIS A 41 -12.22 -0.04 8.80
N MET A 42 -10.96 -0.47 8.76
CA MET A 42 -10.39 -1.09 7.56
C MET A 42 -11.13 -2.38 7.18
N ASP A 43 -11.52 -3.19 8.17
CA ASP A 43 -12.29 -4.42 7.94
C ASP A 43 -13.68 -4.11 7.37
N GLU A 44 -14.38 -3.11 7.91
CA GLU A 44 -15.67 -2.62 7.41
C GLU A 44 -15.57 -2.17 5.95
N VAL A 45 -14.57 -1.34 5.64
CA VAL A 45 -14.34 -0.84 4.27
C VAL A 45 -14.01 -1.99 3.33
N ASN A 46 -13.19 -2.95 3.76
CA ASN A 46 -12.84 -4.11 2.96
C ASN A 46 -14.04 -5.02 2.71
N ALA A 47 -14.92 -5.19 3.69
CA ALA A 47 -16.18 -5.91 3.52
C ALA A 47 -17.09 -5.19 2.52
N ALA A 48 -17.24 -3.86 2.66
CA ALA A 48 -18.02 -3.05 1.74
C ALA A 48 -17.50 -3.13 0.29
N ARG A 49 -16.17 -3.09 0.09
CA ARG A 49 -15.53 -3.27 -1.23
C ARG A 49 -15.84 -4.62 -1.86
N ARG A 50 -15.82 -5.71 -1.08
CA ARG A 50 -16.19 -7.05 -1.56
C ARG A 50 -17.68 -7.17 -1.88
N ALA A 51 -18.52 -6.40 -1.19
CA ALA A 51 -19.96 -6.37 -1.40
C ALA A 51 -20.38 -5.42 -2.54
N LEU A 52 -19.45 -4.68 -3.15
CA LEU A 52 -19.78 -3.82 -4.29
C LEU A 52 -20.41 -4.65 -5.41
N PRO A 53 -21.52 -4.17 -6.01
CA PRO A 53 -22.13 -4.83 -7.16
C PRO A 53 -21.13 -4.99 -8.29
N TRP A 54 -21.19 -6.15 -8.95
CA TRP A 54 -20.34 -6.41 -10.10
C TRP A 54 -20.88 -5.67 -11.32
N GLU A 55 -19.99 -4.99 -12.03
CA GLU A 55 -20.30 -4.43 -13.34
C GLU A 55 -19.91 -5.44 -14.42
N LYS A 56 -20.81 -5.65 -15.38
CA LYS A 56 -20.48 -6.43 -16.56
C LYS A 56 -19.57 -5.60 -17.48
N ILE A 57 -18.34 -6.07 -17.67
CA ILE A 57 -17.43 -5.47 -18.65
C ILE A 57 -17.95 -5.78 -20.06
N THR A 58 -18.36 -4.74 -20.79
CA THR A 58 -18.83 -4.83 -22.17
C THR A 58 -17.81 -4.34 -23.19
N LYS A 59 -16.79 -3.61 -22.72
CA LYS A 59 -15.71 -3.09 -23.55
C LYS A 59 -14.77 -4.21 -23.98
N ASP A 60 -14.46 -4.30 -25.28
CA ASP A 60 -13.49 -5.24 -25.82
C ASP A 60 -12.06 -4.72 -25.60
N TYR A 61 -11.51 -5.00 -24.43
CA TYR A 61 -10.14 -4.63 -24.09
C TYR A 61 -9.13 -5.49 -24.84
N THR A 62 -8.15 -4.83 -25.44
CA THR A 62 -6.99 -5.47 -26.08
C THR A 62 -5.72 -5.07 -25.33
N PHE A 63 -4.87 -6.05 -25.05
CA PHE A 63 -3.59 -5.91 -24.36
C PHE A 63 -2.46 -6.41 -25.26
N GLU A 64 -1.26 -5.93 -25.02
CA GLU A 64 -0.04 -6.44 -25.65
C GLU A 64 0.66 -7.39 -24.68
N GLY A 65 0.86 -8.63 -25.13
CA GLY A 65 1.59 -9.65 -24.42
C GLY A 65 2.84 -10.09 -25.18
N PRO A 66 3.68 -10.94 -24.56
CA PRO A 66 4.95 -11.39 -25.15
C PRO A 66 4.77 -12.18 -26.46
N PHE A 67 3.58 -12.74 -26.71
CA PHE A 67 3.28 -13.53 -27.90
C PHE A 67 2.26 -12.83 -28.84
N GLY A 68 2.02 -11.54 -28.64
CA GLY A 68 1.10 -10.74 -29.45
C GLY A 68 -0.10 -10.20 -28.65
N LYS A 69 -1.16 -9.85 -29.38
CA LYS A 69 -2.35 -9.20 -28.80
C LYS A 69 -3.23 -10.22 -28.04
N LEU A 70 -3.73 -9.81 -26.88
CA LEU A 70 -4.59 -10.61 -26.00
C LEU A 70 -5.87 -9.84 -25.66
N LYS A 71 -6.98 -10.55 -25.47
CA LYS A 71 -8.20 -10.00 -24.87
C LYS A 71 -8.14 -10.09 -23.36
N LEU A 72 -9.02 -9.35 -22.67
CA LEU A 72 -9.13 -9.42 -21.19
C LEU A 72 -9.35 -10.84 -20.68
N ALA A 73 -10.20 -11.63 -21.36
CA ALA A 73 -10.48 -13.01 -20.97
C ALA A 73 -9.25 -13.91 -21.09
N ASP A 74 -8.38 -13.66 -22.08
CA ASP A 74 -7.19 -14.47 -22.32
C ASP A 74 -6.16 -14.30 -21.20
N LEU A 75 -6.15 -13.14 -20.51
CA LEU A 75 -5.26 -12.89 -19.37
C LEU A 75 -5.51 -13.85 -18.18
N PHE A 76 -6.68 -14.48 -18.11
CA PHE A 76 -7.01 -15.44 -17.07
C PHE A 76 -6.37 -16.81 -17.32
N GLY A 77 -6.08 -17.17 -18.57
CA GLY A 77 -5.65 -18.52 -18.94
C GLY A 77 -6.56 -19.61 -18.36
N GLU A 78 -5.98 -20.58 -17.66
CA GLU A 78 -6.73 -21.66 -16.99
C GLU A 78 -7.25 -21.27 -15.59
N LYS A 79 -6.99 -20.04 -15.12
CA LYS A 79 -7.32 -19.60 -13.77
C LYS A 79 -8.63 -18.81 -13.75
N ARG A 80 -9.29 -18.83 -12.58
CA ARG A 80 -10.55 -18.11 -12.36
C ARG A 80 -10.37 -16.70 -11.80
N GLN A 81 -9.15 -16.34 -11.42
CA GLN A 81 -8.81 -15.06 -10.82
C GLN A 81 -7.60 -14.46 -11.53
N LEU A 82 -7.73 -13.18 -11.88
CA LEU A 82 -6.67 -12.35 -12.42
C LEU A 82 -6.21 -11.39 -11.32
N ILE A 83 -4.91 -11.34 -11.04
CA ILE A 83 -4.31 -10.35 -10.14
C ILE A 83 -3.61 -9.32 -11.02
N VAL A 84 -3.98 -8.06 -10.87
CA VAL A 84 -3.41 -6.94 -11.63
C VAL A 84 -2.50 -6.14 -10.71
N TYR A 85 -1.22 -6.07 -11.06
CA TYR A 85 -0.26 -5.18 -10.40
C TYR A 85 -0.02 -3.96 -11.28
N HIS A 86 -0.22 -2.76 -10.72
CA HIS A 86 0.06 -1.52 -11.41
C HIS A 86 1.46 -1.07 -11.04
N PHE A 87 2.40 -1.21 -11.98
CA PHE A 87 3.74 -0.66 -11.85
C PHE A 87 3.80 0.70 -12.55
N MET A 88 4.11 1.75 -11.79
CA MET A 88 4.21 3.11 -12.29
C MET A 88 5.69 3.48 -12.42
N TYR A 89 6.14 3.78 -13.63
CA TYR A 89 7.48 4.31 -13.88
C TYR A 89 7.59 5.76 -13.39
N ALA A 90 8.72 6.09 -12.77
CA ALA A 90 9.06 7.47 -12.46
C ALA A 90 9.51 8.22 -13.73
N PRO A 91 9.41 9.56 -13.78
CA PRO A 91 9.91 10.34 -14.91
C PRO A 91 11.40 10.05 -15.17
N GLY A 92 11.73 9.62 -16.38
CA GLY A 92 13.12 9.35 -16.81
C GLY A 92 13.61 7.92 -16.59
N TRP A 93 12.74 6.98 -16.22
CA TRP A 93 13.06 5.55 -16.25
C TRP A 93 12.72 4.95 -17.62
N GLU A 94 13.71 4.35 -18.27
CA GLU A 94 13.55 3.64 -19.55
C GLU A 94 13.13 2.16 -19.35
N GLU A 95 13.43 1.55 -18.19
CA GLU A 95 13.04 0.18 -17.83
C GLU A 95 12.85 0.01 -16.31
N GLY A 96 12.13 -1.04 -15.90
CA GLY A 96 11.78 -1.39 -14.52
C GLY A 96 11.06 -2.72 -14.40
#